data_AF-A0A154V3G5-F1
#
_entry.id   AF-A0A154V3G5-F1
#
_cell.length_a   1.000
_cell.length_b   1.000
_cell.length_c   1.000
_cell.angle_alpha   90.00
_cell.angle_beta   90.00
_cell.angle_gamma   90.00
#
_symmetry.space_group_name_H-M   'P 1'
#
loop_
_entity.id
_entity.type
_entity.pdbx_description
1 polymer ?
#
loop_
_entity_poly.entity_id
_entity_poly.type
_entity_poly.pdbx_seq_one_letter_code
_entity_poly.pdbx_strand_id
1 'polypeptide(L)'
;MHVALVVCLFGFVALFGGDDVIPERDAGVLLGPVMVVSATLVFAGGLIRTTREADRERRIPAAGVLGWAAASWLAYGILGGALYLLGGADAFASLAFAGRHLADPFGIAVLGVSALLGLGAVALAARGPSSTV
;
A
#
# COMPACT_ATOMS: atom_id res chain seq x y z
N MET A 1 2.10 -10.64 -6.55
CA MET A 1 0.75 -10.78 -5.95
C MET A 1 0.24 -9.45 -5.38
N HIS A 2 0.93 -8.82 -4.42
CA HIS A 2 0.47 -7.56 -3.83
C HIS A 2 0.30 -6.42 -4.86
N VAL A 3 1.31 -6.16 -5.71
CA VAL A 3 1.21 -5.17 -6.81
C VAL A 3 0.01 -5.46 -7.71
N ALA A 4 -0.15 -6.71 -8.14
CA ALA A 4 -1.21 -7.11 -9.07
C ALA A 4 -2.62 -6.95 -8.47
N LEU A 5 -2.80 -7.25 -7.17
CA LEU A 5 -4.06 -7.03 -6.48
C LEU A 5 -4.38 -5.55 -6.31
N VAL A 6 -3.38 -4.73 -5.97
CA VAL A 6 -3.58 -3.28 -5.86
C VAL A 6 -3.90 -2.68 -7.24
N VAL A 7 -3.19 -3.07 -8.30
CA VAL A 7 -3.46 -2.61 -9.67
C VAL A 7 -4.83 -3.07 -10.17
N CYS A 8 -5.21 -4.33 -9.90
CA CYS A 8 -6.51 -4.85 -10.28
C CYS A 8 -7.65 -4.14 -9.53
N LEU A 9 -7.49 -3.91 -8.22
CA LEU A 9 -8.45 -3.17 -7.41
C LEU A 9 -8.53 -1.69 -7.85
N PHE A 10 -7.41 -1.07 -8.21
CA PHE A 10 -7.37 0.25 -8.85
C PHE A 10 -8.19 0.27 -10.13
N GLY A 11 -8.03 -0.74 -10.98
CA GLY A 11 -8.83 -0.90 -12.21
C GLY A 11 -10.33 -1.05 -11.93
N PHE A 12 -10.70 -1.81 -10.90
CA PHE A 12 -12.10 -1.92 -10.46
C PHE A 12 -12.66 -0.62 -9.88
N VAL A 13 -11.88 0.09 -9.06
CA VAL A 13 -12.28 1.40 -8.49
C VAL A 13 -12.45 2.44 -9.60
N ALA A 14 -11.54 2.47 -10.59
CA ALA A 14 -11.68 3.33 -11.77
C ALA A 14 -12.93 2.97 -12.60
N LEU A 15 -13.21 1.68 -12.79
CA LEU A 15 -14.38 1.21 -13.53
C LEU A 15 -15.71 1.53 -12.82
N PHE A 16 -15.75 1.44 -11.49
CA PHE A 16 -16.95 1.70 -10.68
C PHE A 16 -17.15 3.18 -10.34
N GLY A 17 -16.08 3.97 -10.26
CA GLY A 17 -16.14 5.39 -9.95
C GLY A 17 -16.75 6.23 -11.09
N GLY A 18 -16.68 5.75 -12.33
CA GLY A 18 -17.15 6.53 -13.50
C GLY A 18 -16.33 7.80 -13.77
N ASP A 19 -15.25 8.01 -13.01
CA ASP A 19 -14.28 9.07 -13.20
C ASP A 19 -13.16 8.58 -14.12
N ASP A 20 -12.78 9.40 -15.10
CA ASP A 20 -11.48 9.26 -15.74
C ASP A 20 -10.39 9.32 -14.66
N VAL A 21 -9.35 8.50 -14.81
CA VAL A 21 -8.26 8.36 -13.82
C VAL A 21 -7.55 9.70 -13.52
N ILE A 22 -7.84 10.79 -14.27
CA ILE A 22 -7.18 12.08 -14.22
C ILE A 22 -8.12 13.23 -14.70
N PRO A 23 -8.77 14.02 -13.81
CA PRO A 23 -9.34 15.32 -14.18
C PRO A 23 -8.32 16.47 -14.16
N GLU A 24 -7.07 16.20 -13.78
CA GLU A 24 -6.00 17.21 -13.66
C GLU A 24 -4.86 16.97 -14.67
N ARG A 25 -4.82 17.81 -15.70
CA ARG A 25 -3.85 17.83 -16.83
C ARG A 25 -2.36 17.89 -16.42
N ASP A 26 -2.05 18.13 -15.15
CA ASP A 26 -0.68 18.38 -14.66
C ASP A 26 -0.14 17.32 -13.68
N ALA A 27 -0.90 16.27 -13.33
CA ALA A 27 -0.39 15.14 -12.55
C ALA A 27 0.02 14.01 -13.51
N GLY A 28 1.32 13.88 -13.78
CA GLY A 28 1.84 12.93 -14.76
C GLY A 28 1.29 11.51 -14.60
N VAL A 29 0.93 10.87 -15.72
CA VAL A 29 0.34 9.51 -15.84
C VAL A 29 1.05 8.43 -15.00
N LEU A 30 2.31 8.67 -14.64
CA LEU A 30 3.13 7.76 -13.83
C LEU A 30 2.96 7.92 -12.32
N LEU A 31 2.29 8.97 -11.82
CA LEU A 31 2.18 9.27 -10.39
C LEU A 31 1.46 8.13 -9.64
N GLY A 32 0.28 7.72 -10.08
CA GLY A 32 -0.46 6.59 -9.52
C GLY A 32 0.34 5.27 -9.54
N PRO A 33 0.87 4.83 -10.69
CA PRO A 33 1.73 3.64 -10.78
C PRO A 33 2.94 3.68 -9.83
N VAL A 34 3.65 4.81 -9.75
CA VAL A 34 4.84 4.97 -8.89
C VAL A 34 4.47 4.88 -7.41
N MET A 35 3.36 5.50 -7.00
CA MET A 35 2.86 5.42 -5.62
C MET A 35 2.44 3.99 -5.22
N VAL A 36 1.83 3.23 -6.13
CA VAL A 36 1.46 1.83 -5.87
C VAL A 36 2.69 0.93 -5.75
N VAL A 37 3.68 1.13 -6.63
CA VAL A 37 4.95 0.39 -6.60
C VAL A 37 5.69 0.68 -5.29
N SER A 38 5.78 1.95 -4.87
CA SER A 38 6.47 2.31 -3.62
C SER A 38 5.80 1.72 -2.39
N ALA A 39 4.47 1.82 -2.29
CA ALA A 39 3.70 1.22 -1.20
C ALA A 39 3.93 -0.31 -1.14
N THR A 40 3.97 -0.96 -2.30
CA THR A 40 4.23 -2.39 -2.38
C THR A 40 5.65 -2.74 -1.91
N LEU A 41 6.66 -1.97 -2.33
CA LEU A 41 8.04 -2.22 -1.92
C LEU A 41 8.22 -2.06 -0.40
N VAL A 42 7.57 -1.06 0.20
CA VAL A 42 7.57 -0.85 1.65
C VAL A 42 6.90 -2.02 2.37
N PHE A 43 5.72 -2.44 1.92
CA PHE A 43 5.02 -3.58 2.51
C PHE A 43 5.82 -4.88 2.38
N ALA A 44 6.33 -5.17 1.19
CA ALA A 44 7.09 -6.39 0.91
C ALA A 44 8.41 -6.42 1.70
N GLY A 45 9.16 -5.32 1.71
CA GLY A 45 10.40 -5.22 2.48
C GLY A 45 10.16 -5.36 3.98
N GLY A 46 9.09 -4.76 4.48
CA GLY A 46 8.64 -4.89 5.87
C GLY A 46 8.26 -6.32 6.25
N LEU A 47 7.47 -6.97 5.42
CA LEU A 47 7.05 -8.35 5.63
C LEU A 47 8.26 -9.31 5.59
N ILE A 48 9.19 -9.15 4.65
CA ILE A 48 10.41 -9.97 4.55
C ILE A 48 11.29 -9.81 5.80
N ARG A 49 11.43 -8.59 6.34
CA ARG A 49 12.18 -8.37 7.59
C ARG A 49 11.49 -9.05 8.76
N THR A 50 10.18 -8.85 8.89
CA THR A 50 9.37 -9.43 9.97
C THR A 50 9.37 -10.95 9.91
N THR A 51 9.31 -11.56 8.72
CA THR A 51 9.37 -13.02 8.58
C THR A 51 10.77 -13.57 8.86
N ARG A 52 11.85 -12.87 8.46
CA ARG A 52 13.22 -13.24 8.82
C ARG A 52 13.48 -13.20 10.32
N GLU A 53 12.93 -12.20 11.01
CA GLU A 53 13.03 -12.09 12.47
C GLU A 53 12.13 -13.12 13.17
N ALA A 54 10.90 -13.32 12.67
CA ALA A 54 9.95 -14.29 13.20
C ALA A 54 10.39 -15.76 13.05
N ASP A 55 11.24 -16.08 12.07
CA ASP A 55 11.83 -17.42 11.93
C ASP A 55 12.66 -17.81 13.17
N ARG A 56 13.21 -16.80 13.85
CA ARG A 56 13.94 -16.96 15.12
C ARG A 56 13.02 -17.17 16.32
N GLU A 57 11.81 -16.59 16.29
CA GLU A 57 10.84 -16.58 17.39
C GLU A 57 9.64 -17.54 17.18
N ARG A 58 9.59 -18.24 16.04
CA ARG A 58 8.51 -19.14 15.58
C ARG A 58 7.10 -18.53 15.55
N ARG A 59 6.98 -17.21 15.58
CA ARG A 59 5.68 -16.49 15.51
C ARG A 59 5.84 -15.16 14.79
N ILE A 60 4.88 -14.86 13.91
CA ILE A 60 4.79 -13.54 13.27
C ILE A 60 3.90 -12.63 14.14
N PRO A 61 4.42 -11.52 14.68
CA PRO A 61 3.61 -10.60 15.47
C PRO A 61 2.63 -9.83 14.58
N ALA A 62 1.32 -10.00 14.82
CA ALA A 62 0.27 -9.32 14.07
C ALA A 62 0.41 -7.78 14.10
N ALA A 63 0.85 -7.23 15.24
CA ALA A 63 1.09 -5.80 15.40
C ALA A 63 2.18 -5.28 14.45
N GLY A 64 3.27 -6.04 14.25
CA GLY A 64 4.34 -5.66 13.32
C GLY A 64 3.84 -5.62 11.87
N VAL A 65 3.00 -6.59 11.50
CA VAL A 65 2.43 -6.67 10.15
C VAL A 65 1.42 -5.55 9.88
N LEU A 66 0.58 -5.19 10.86
CA LEU A 66 -0.29 -4.02 10.78
C LEU A 66 0.52 -2.72 10.70
N GLY A 67 1.65 -2.65 11.40
CA GLY A 67 2.60 -1.55 11.29
C GLY A 67 3.12 -1.36 9.85
N TRP A 68 3.43 -2.45 9.15
CA TRP A 68 3.84 -2.38 7.74
C TRP A 68 2.72 -2.02 6.77
N ALA A 69 1.47 -2.38 7.08
CA ALA A 69 0.30 -1.92 6.32
C ALA A 69 0.06 -0.41 6.50
N ALA A 70 0.24 0.11 7.71
CA ALA A 70 0.20 1.56 7.95
C ALA A 70 1.38 2.27 7.26
N ALA A 71 2.57 1.68 7.30
CA ALA A 71 3.76 2.23 6.64
C ALA A 71 3.61 2.28 5.11
N SER A 72 3.00 1.26 4.48
CA SER A 72 2.74 1.27 3.04
C SER A 72 1.71 2.34 2.65
N TRP A 73 0.67 2.52 3.46
CA TRP A 73 -0.31 3.60 3.30
C TRP A 73 0.34 4.98 3.42
N LEU A 74 1.19 5.20 4.43
CA LEU A 74 1.94 6.45 4.57
C LEU A 74 2.90 6.67 3.40
N ALA A 75 3.61 5.62 2.95
CA ALA A 75 4.52 5.72 1.81
C ALA A 75 3.79 6.10 0.52
N TYR A 76 2.58 5.58 0.31
CA TYR A 76 1.70 5.98 -0.79
C TYR A 76 1.45 7.49 -0.75
N GLY A 77 0.92 8.01 0.36
CA GLY A 77 0.61 9.44 0.49
C GLY A 77 1.83 10.36 0.43
N ILE A 78 2.93 9.99 1.10
CA ILE A 78 4.17 10.77 1.13
C ILE A 78 4.79 10.85 -0.26
N LEU A 79 4.87 9.74 -1.01
CA LEU A 79 5.38 9.80 -2.38
C LEU A 79 4.49 10.62 -3.28
N GLY A 80 3.16 10.51 -3.15
CA GLY A 80 2.22 11.34 -3.90
C GLY A 80 2.43 12.82 -3.65
N GLY A 81 2.50 13.23 -2.38
CA GLY A 81 2.79 14.62 -2.01
C GLY A 81 4.16 15.10 -2.46
N ALA A 82 5.19 14.26 -2.35
CA ALA A 82 6.55 14.60 -2.79
C ALA A 82 6.64 14.79 -4.32
N LEU A 83 6.02 13.89 -5.09
CA LEU A 83 5.97 14.01 -6.56
C LEU A 83 5.15 15.23 -6.99
N TYR A 84 4.06 15.55 -6.27
CA TYR A 84 3.26 16.74 -6.53
C TYR A 84 4.04 18.04 -6.25
N LEU A 85 4.82 18.07 -5.15
CA LEU A 85 5.75 19.17 -4.84
C LEU A 85 6.82 19.34 -5.93
N LEU A 86 7.39 18.23 -6.41
CA LEU A 86 8.39 18.23 -7.50
C LEU A 86 7.78 18.68 -8.84
N GLY A 87 6.48 18.52 -9.03
CA GLY A 87 5.72 19.05 -10.16
C GLY A 87 5.53 20.57 -10.14
N GLY A 88 6.02 21.27 -9.10
CA GLY A 88 5.93 22.72 -8.97
C GLY A 88 4.79 23.23 -8.10
N ALA A 89 4.10 22.34 -7.37
CA ALA A 89 3.05 22.74 -6.43
C ALA A 89 3.61 23.37 -5.15
N ASP A 90 2.83 24.22 -4.48
CA ASP A 90 3.19 24.75 -3.17
C ASP A 90 3.20 23.66 -2.09
N ALA A 91 4.06 23.82 -1.07
CA ALA A 91 4.19 22.85 0.02
C ALA A 91 2.85 22.56 0.73
N PHE A 92 2.00 23.58 0.89
CA PHE A 92 0.66 23.41 1.47
C PHE A 92 -0.28 22.62 0.55
N ALA A 93 -0.22 22.87 -0.76
CA ALA A 93 -0.99 22.14 -1.75
C ALA A 93 -0.58 20.65 -1.81
N SER A 94 0.72 20.36 -1.70
CA SER A 94 1.23 18.99 -1.63
C SER A 94 0.81 18.25 -0.37
N LEU A 95 0.77 18.94 0.77
CA LEU A 95 0.29 18.34 2.02
C LEU A 95 -1.22 18.05 1.97
N ALA A 96 -2.00 19.00 1.45
CA ALA A 96 -3.44 18.83 1.24
C ALA A 96 -3.74 17.70 0.24
N PHE A 97 -2.96 17.61 -0.85
CA PHE A 97 -3.03 16.53 -1.82
C PHE A 97 -2.76 15.18 -1.15
N ALA A 98 -1.65 15.03 -0.43
CA ALA A 98 -1.31 13.80 0.26
C ALA A 98 -2.41 13.39 1.25
N GLY A 99 -2.92 14.32 2.06
CA GLY A 99 -3.99 14.05 3.03
C GLY A 99 -5.29 13.58 2.37
N ARG A 100 -5.71 14.24 1.29
CA ARG A 100 -6.93 13.89 0.57
C ARG A 100 -6.79 12.55 -0.15
N HIS A 101 -5.66 12.29 -0.78
CA HIS A 101 -5.41 11.04 -1.51
C HIS A 101 -5.20 9.82 -0.60
N LEU A 102 -4.79 10.06 0.65
CA LEU A 102 -4.76 9.02 1.69
C LEU A 102 -6.16 8.58 2.11
N ALA A 103 -7.11 9.52 2.13
CA ALA A 103 -8.52 9.27 2.47
C ALA A 103 -9.38 8.87 1.26
N ASP A 104 -8.87 8.99 0.05
CA ASP A 104 -9.55 8.54 -1.16
C ASP A 104 -9.75 7.02 -1.18
N PRO A 105 -10.69 6.52 -2.00
CA PRO A 105 -10.95 5.08 -2.16
C PRO A 105 -9.67 4.28 -2.46
N PHE A 106 -8.74 4.88 -3.21
CA PHE A 106 -7.45 4.30 -3.55
C PHE A 106 -6.50 4.16 -2.36
N GLY A 107 -6.39 5.19 -1.51
CA GLY A 107 -5.60 5.12 -0.27
C GLY A 107 -6.16 4.07 0.69
N ILE A 108 -7.49 4.06 0.85
CA ILE A 108 -8.19 3.07 1.69
C ILE A 108 -7.98 1.64 1.15
N ALA A 109 -8.03 1.46 -0.17
CA ALA A 109 -7.76 0.18 -0.83
C ALA A 109 -6.34 -0.33 -0.55
N VAL A 110 -5.32 0.53 -0.62
CA VAL A 110 -3.92 0.16 -0.31
C VAL A 110 -3.80 -0.32 1.14
N LEU A 111 -4.38 0.42 2.10
CA LEU A 111 -4.38 0.05 3.50
C LEU A 111 -5.09 -1.29 3.73
N GLY A 112 -6.31 -1.44 3.20
CA GLY A 112 -7.13 -2.62 3.35
C GLY A 112 -6.48 -3.88 2.77
N VAL A 113 -5.97 -3.82 1.54
CA VAL A 113 -5.29 -4.95 0.89
C VAL A 113 -4.00 -5.33 1.63
N SER A 114 -3.21 -4.34 2.06
CA SER A 114 -1.98 -4.58 2.83
C SER A 114 -2.30 -5.27 4.17
N ALA A 115 -3.29 -4.76 4.91
CA ALA A 115 -3.72 -5.34 6.17
C ALA A 115 -4.26 -6.76 6.00
N LEU A 116 -5.10 -7.00 4.99
CA LEU A 116 -5.66 -8.33 4.72
C LEU A 116 -4.58 -9.35 4.37
N LEU A 117 -3.66 -9.00 3.48
CA LEU A 117 -2.54 -9.89 3.12
C LEU A 117 -1.63 -10.15 4.31
N GLY A 118 -1.38 -9.12 5.10
CA GLY A 118 -0.60 -9.23 6.31
C GLY A 118 -1.21 -10.17 7.34
N LEU A 119 -2.49 -9.96 7.68
CA LEU A 119 -3.22 -10.83 8.60
C LEU A 119 -3.36 -12.25 8.06
N GLY A 120 -3.55 -12.40 6.74
CA GLY A 120 -3.53 -13.70 6.06
C GLY A 120 -2.19 -14.42 6.25
N ALA A 121 -1.07 -13.73 6.09
CA ALA A 121 0.26 -14.30 6.34
C ALA A 121 0.43 -14.75 7.80
N VAL A 122 -0.04 -13.95 8.77
CA VAL A 122 -0.03 -14.32 10.20
C VAL A 122 -0.89 -15.56 10.45
N ALA A 123 -2.10 -15.62 9.89
CA ALA A 123 -3.00 -16.75 10.05
C ALA A 123 -2.45 -18.04 9.43
N LEU A 124 -1.80 -17.94 8.27
CA LEU A 124 -1.12 -19.08 7.63
C LEU A 124 0.08 -19.57 8.45
N ALA A 125 0.90 -18.64 8.96
CA ALA A 125 2.03 -18.99 9.82
C ALA A 125 1.59 -19.63 11.14
N ALA A 126 0.45 -19.21 11.71
CA ALA A 126 -0.11 -19.80 12.92
C ALA A 126 -0.62 -21.24 12.73
N ARG A 127 -0.93 -21.66 11.49
CA ARG A 127 -1.46 -23.00 11.21
C ARG A 127 -0.39 -24.10 11.21
N GLY A 128 0.90 -23.76 11.09
CA GLY A 128 2.01 -24.72 11.05
C GLY A 128 1.90 -25.74 9.89
N PRO A 129 2.99 -26.42 9.50
CA PRO A 129 2.89 -27.53 8.57
C PRO A 129 2.01 -28.62 9.20
N SER A 130 0.85 -28.89 8.60
CA SER A 130 0.08 -30.09 8.90
C SER A 130 0.98 -31.28 8.58
N SER A 131 1.49 -31.96 9.60
CA SER A 131 2.18 -33.23 9.47
C SER A 131 1.17 -34.27 8.99
N THR A 132 1.00 -34.33 7.67
CA THR A 132 0.42 -35.46 6.96
C THR A 132 1.52 -35.97 6.03
N VAL A 133 2.38 -36.83 6.57
CA VAL A 133 2.58 -38.27 6.26
C VAL A 133 3.79 -38.73 7.08
#